data_AF-A0A1Y5RFT6-F1
#
_entry.id   AF-A0A1Y5RFT6-F1
#
_cell.length_a   1.000
_cell.length_b   1.000
_cell.length_c   1.000
_cell.angle_alpha   90.00
_cell.angle_beta   90.00
_cell.angle_gamma   90.00
#
_symmetry.space_group_name_H-M   'P 1'
#
loop_
_entity.id
_entity.type
_entity.pdbx_description
1 polymer ?
#
loop_
_entity_poly.entity_id
_entity_poly.type
_entity_poly.pdbx_seq_one_letter_code
_entity_poly.pdbx_strand_id
1 'polypeptide(L)'
;MVAERHGISQQTVWKWRKRDSVHDRSHTPHRLQTTLTPAQEAVAVSLRKTLLLPLNDLLCVVREFLNPNVFRSGLDRCLRRHGAGNLRDLKPAAPRPTHSLSRP
;
A
#
# COMPACT_ATOMS: atom_id res chain seq x y z
N MET A 1 -8.80 42.34 1.60
CA MET A 1 -9.10 41.16 0.74
C MET A 1 -9.63 39.98 1.56
N VAL A 2 -10.40 39.06 0.97
CA VAL A 2 -10.86 37.80 1.66
C VAL A 2 -9.67 36.99 2.20
N ALA A 3 -8.56 36.94 1.47
CA ALA A 3 -7.33 36.25 1.88
C ALA A 3 -6.77 36.80 3.21
N GLU A 4 -6.61 38.12 3.32
CA GLU A 4 -6.07 38.80 4.51
C GLU A 4 -6.98 38.63 5.73
N ARG A 5 -8.30 38.74 5.54
CA ARG A 5 -9.28 38.59 6.62
C ARG A 5 -9.20 37.22 7.30
N HIS A 6 -8.89 36.18 6.52
CA HIS A 6 -8.88 34.80 7.00
C HIS A 6 -7.47 34.21 7.16
N GLY A 7 -6.41 35.00 6.97
CA GLY A 7 -5.03 34.52 7.10
C GLY A 7 -4.65 33.40 6.14
N ILE A 8 -5.30 33.32 4.97
CA ILE A 8 -5.06 32.26 3.97
C ILE A 8 -4.40 32.81 2.72
N SER A 9 -3.73 31.93 1.96
CA SER A 9 -3.11 32.32 0.69
C SER A 9 -4.16 32.73 -0.36
N GLN A 10 -3.80 33.64 -1.27
CA GLN A 10 -4.66 33.96 -2.43
C GLN A 10 -4.93 32.73 -3.31
N GLN A 11 -3.98 31.79 -3.39
CA GLN A 11 -4.15 30.53 -4.12
C GLN A 11 -5.26 29.66 -3.51
N THR A 12 -5.40 29.65 -2.19
CA THR A 12 -6.48 28.97 -1.48
C THR A 12 -7.84 29.57 -1.85
N VAL A 13 -7.95 30.91 -1.82
CA VAL A 13 -9.18 31.63 -2.22
C VAL A 13 -9.55 31.31 -3.67
N TRP A 14 -8.58 31.32 -4.58
CA TRP A 14 -8.80 31.00 -5.98
C TRP A 14 -9.27 29.55 -6.18
N LYS A 15 -8.65 28.58 -5.50
CA LYS A 15 -9.06 27.17 -5.55
C LYS A 15 -10.48 26.97 -5.02
N TRP A 16 -10.84 27.65 -3.93
CA TRP A 16 -12.17 27.53 -3.32
C TRP A 16 -13.26 28.15 -4.20
N ARG A 17 -13.00 29.31 -4.82
CA ARG A 17 -13.95 29.94 -5.76
C ARG A 17 -14.24 29.07 -7.00
N LYS A 18 -13.29 28.22 -7.39
CA LYS A 18 -13.40 27.32 -8.55
C LYS A 18 -13.95 25.93 -8.22
N ARG A 19 -14.25 25.63 -6.95
CA ARG A 19 -14.76 24.32 -6.54
C ARG A 19 -16.28 24.29 -6.59
N ASP A 20 -16.82 23.19 -7.09
CA ASP A 20 -18.27 22.94 -7.14
C ASP A 20 -18.84 22.39 -5.83
N SER A 21 -17.98 22.05 -4.85
CA SER A 21 -18.38 21.50 -3.56
C SER A 21 -17.42 21.91 -2.45
N VAL A 22 -17.97 22.06 -1.25
CA VAL A 22 -17.26 22.36 0.00
C VAL A 22 -16.70 21.13 0.71
N HIS A 23 -17.01 19.93 0.22
CA HIS A 23 -16.61 18.68 0.87
C HIS A 23 -15.14 18.37 0.59
N ASP A 24 -14.44 17.86 1.59
CA ASP A 24 -13.07 17.39 1.40
C ASP A 24 -13.04 16.18 0.46
N ARG A 25 -12.22 16.30 -0.58
CA ARG A 25 -11.90 15.20 -1.47
C ARG A 25 -10.79 14.38 -0.85
N SER A 26 -10.67 13.13 -1.30
CA SER A 26 -9.56 12.27 -0.88
C SER A 26 -8.22 12.99 -1.07
N HIS A 27 -7.40 12.96 -0.02
CA HIS A 27 -6.00 13.41 -0.07
C HIS A 27 -5.09 12.36 -0.72
N THR A 28 -5.62 11.20 -1.10
CA THR A 28 -4.84 10.16 -1.77
C THR A 28 -4.40 10.64 -3.15
N PRO A 29 -3.11 10.55 -3.49
CA PRO A 29 -2.62 10.91 -4.81
C PRO A 29 -3.31 10.09 -5.90
N HIS A 30 -3.80 10.75 -6.96
CA HIS A 30 -4.38 10.07 -8.12
C HIS A 30 -3.35 9.19 -8.86
N ARG A 31 -2.08 9.58 -8.82
CA ARG A 31 -0.96 8.82 -9.41
C ARG A 31 0.15 8.68 -8.38
N LEU A 32 0.47 7.44 -8.05
CA LEU A 32 1.57 7.12 -7.16
C LEU A 32 2.88 7.11 -7.94
N GLN A 33 3.90 7.76 -7.39
CA GLN A 33 5.26 7.70 -7.91
C GLN A 33 5.90 6.40 -7.42
N THR A 34 5.74 5.34 -8.21
CA THR A 34 6.31 4.01 -7.96
C THR A 34 7.14 3.60 -9.17
N THR A 35 8.21 2.84 -8.93
CA THR A 35 9.06 2.31 -10.00
C THR A 35 8.44 1.07 -10.65
N LEU A 36 7.55 0.36 -9.94
CA LEU A 36 6.86 -0.81 -10.45
C LEU A 36 5.66 -0.41 -11.30
N THR A 37 5.55 -0.98 -12.50
CA THR A 37 4.33 -0.88 -13.29
C THR A 37 3.18 -1.66 -12.62
N PRO A 38 1.90 -1.35 -12.92
CA PRO A 38 0.78 -2.11 -12.37
C PRO A 38 0.89 -3.62 -12.62
N ALA A 39 1.40 -4.03 -13.79
CA ALA A 39 1.65 -5.43 -14.11
C ALA A 39 2.74 -6.04 -13.23
N GLN A 40 3.86 -5.34 -13.02
CA GLN A 40 4.93 -5.81 -12.12
C GLN A 40 4.47 -5.88 -10.66
N GLU A 41 3.66 -4.92 -10.19
CA GLU A 41 3.04 -4.98 -8.87
C GLU A 41 2.21 -6.26 -8.72
N ALA A 42 1.38 -6.58 -9.72
CA ALA A 42 0.56 -7.80 -9.71
C ALA A 42 1.41 -9.08 -9.63
N VAL A 43 2.50 -9.15 -10.40
CA VAL A 43 3.42 -10.29 -10.35
C VAL A 43 4.09 -10.40 -8.97
N ALA A 44 4.60 -9.29 -8.42
CA ALA A 44 5.24 -9.28 -7.10
C ALA A 44 4.27 -9.72 -5.98
N VAL A 45 3.02 -9.28 -6.05
CA VAL A 45 1.96 -9.68 -5.11
C VAL A 45 1.61 -11.15 -5.27
N SER A 46 1.52 -11.65 -6.50
CA SER A 46 1.28 -13.07 -6.76
C SER A 46 2.39 -13.94 -6.16
N LEU A 47 3.65 -13.61 -6.46
CA LEU A 47 4.83 -14.29 -5.89
C LEU A 47 4.81 -14.30 -4.35
N ARG A 48 4.45 -13.17 -3.72
CA ARG A 48 4.33 -13.09 -2.26
C ARG A 48 3.27 -14.04 -1.70
N LYS A 49 2.12 -14.15 -2.36
CA LYS A 49 1.00 -14.99 -1.92
C LYS A 49 1.24 -16.48 -2.17
N THR A 50 1.95 -16.83 -3.24
CA THR A 50 2.21 -18.23 -3.62
C THR A 50 3.43 -18.81 -2.91
N LEU A 51 4.53 -18.07 -2.89
CA LEU A 51 5.81 -18.56 -2.37
C LEU A 51 6.04 -18.20 -0.90
N LEU A 52 5.21 -17.31 -0.34
CA LEU A 52 5.29 -16.85 1.06
C LEU A 52 6.71 -16.37 1.45
N LEU A 53 7.43 -15.77 0.51
CA LEU A 53 8.79 -15.26 0.72
C LEU A 53 8.80 -14.09 1.71
N PRO A 54 9.82 -13.97 2.58
CA PRO A 54 10.12 -12.72 3.29
C PRO A 54 10.32 -11.53 2.35
N LEU A 55 10.18 -10.30 2.87
CA LEU A 55 10.24 -9.09 2.04
C LEU A 55 11.59 -8.94 1.33
N ASN A 56 12.69 -9.28 1.99
CA ASN A 56 14.03 -9.15 1.42
C ASN A 56 14.29 -10.17 0.32
N ASP A 57 13.84 -11.41 0.50
CA ASP A 57 14.02 -12.46 -0.51
C ASP A 57 13.17 -12.16 -1.74
N LEU A 58 11.93 -11.71 -1.53
CA LEU A 58 11.10 -11.21 -2.63
C LEU A 58 11.73 -10.01 -3.32
N LEU A 59 12.39 -9.10 -2.58
CA LEU A 59 13.09 -7.96 -3.17
C LEU A 59 14.19 -8.41 -4.13
N CYS A 60 14.96 -9.44 -3.77
CA CYS A 60 15.96 -10.01 -4.67
C CYS A 60 15.34 -10.53 -5.97
N VAL A 61 14.25 -11.31 -5.86
CA VAL A 61 13.51 -11.84 -7.03
C VAL A 61 12.95 -10.72 -7.91
N VAL A 62 12.31 -9.71 -7.32
CA VAL A 62 11.73 -8.58 -8.07
C VAL A 62 12.82 -7.75 -8.75
N ARG A 63 13.98 -7.56 -8.12
CA ARG A 63 15.11 -6.85 -8.73
C ARG A 63 15.67 -7.59 -9.93
N GLU A 64 15.84 -8.89 -9.80
CA GLU A 64 16.41 -9.73 -10.85
C GLU A 64 15.49 -9.83 -12.06
N PHE A 65 14.21 -10.10 -11.83
CA PHE A 65 13.31 -10.52 -12.93
C PHE A 65 12.30 -9.45 -13.38
N LEU A 66 12.07 -8.40 -12.61
CA LEU A 66 11.02 -7.42 -12.93
C LEU A 66 11.57 -6.00 -13.08
N ASN A 67 12.25 -5.49 -12.06
CA ASN A 67 12.70 -4.11 -12.03
C ASN A 67 13.94 -3.95 -11.14
N PRO A 68 15.15 -3.75 -11.71
CA PRO A 68 16.38 -3.60 -10.93
C PRO A 68 16.36 -2.34 -10.04
N ASN A 69 15.58 -1.33 -10.42
CA ASN A 69 15.47 -0.05 -9.70
C ASN A 69 14.44 -0.07 -8.56
N VAL A 70 13.85 -1.22 -8.24
CA VAL A 70 12.91 -1.29 -7.12
C VAL A 70 13.63 -1.08 -5.78
N PHE A 71 13.02 -0.26 -4.94
CA PHE A 71 13.44 -0.05 -3.56
C PHE A 71 12.63 -0.90 -2.60
N ARG A 72 13.27 -1.35 -1.52
CA ARG A 72 12.63 -2.13 -0.46
C ARG A 72 11.34 -1.47 0.06
N SER A 73 11.39 -0.17 0.33
CA SER A 73 10.23 0.58 0.83
C SER A 73 9.13 0.77 -0.22
N GLY A 74 9.49 0.84 -1.51
CA GLY A 74 8.52 0.85 -2.61
C GLY A 74 7.78 -0.48 -2.73
N LEU A 75 8.52 -1.58 -2.65
CA LEU A 75 7.95 -2.93 -2.64
C LEU A 75 7.07 -3.16 -1.41
N ASP A 76 7.49 -2.76 -0.21
CA ASP A 76 6.67 -2.86 1.01
C ASP A 76 5.34 -2.08 0.89
N ARG A 77 5.40 -0.83 0.40
CA ARG A 77 4.20 -0.02 0.14
C ARG A 77 3.27 -0.65 -0.90
N CYS A 78 3.84 -1.25 -1.95
CA CYS A 78 3.09 -2.03 -2.94
C CYS A 78 2.36 -3.18 -2.24
N LEU A 79 3.07 -4.03 -1.50
CA LEU A 79 2.46 -5.18 -0.81
C LEU A 79 1.37 -4.77 0.16
N ARG A 80 1.58 -3.74 0.99
CA ARG A 80 0.56 -3.24 1.94
C ARG A 80 -0.71 -2.78 1.23
N ARG A 81 -0.56 -2.02 0.14
CA ARG A 81 -1.69 -1.53 -0.67
C ARG A 81 -2.50 -2.67 -1.31
N HIS A 82 -1.86 -3.82 -1.57
CA HIS A 82 -2.50 -5.03 -2.11
C HIS A 82 -2.83 -6.09 -1.04
N GLY A 83 -2.81 -5.72 0.25
CA GLY A 83 -3.17 -6.62 1.36
C GLY A 83 -2.18 -7.76 1.62
N ALA A 84 -0.96 -7.68 1.08
CA ALA A 84 0.09 -8.70 1.19
C ALA A 84 1.28 -8.26 2.06
N GLY A 85 1.12 -7.21 2.86
CA GLY A 85 2.20 -6.61 3.66
C GLY A 85 2.70 -7.51 4.81
N ASN A 86 1.80 -8.25 5.45
CA ASN A 86 2.13 -9.13 6.56
C ASN A 86 2.05 -10.60 6.13
N LEU A 87 3.15 -11.34 6.31
CA LEU A 87 3.23 -12.74 5.89
C LEU A 87 2.35 -13.66 6.75
N ARG A 88 2.10 -13.31 8.01
CA ARG A 88 1.29 -14.12 8.92
C ARG A 88 -0.16 -14.21 8.46
N ASP A 89 -0.67 -13.12 7.91
CA ASP A 89 -2.05 -13.01 7.42
C ASP A 89 -2.26 -13.80 6.12
N LEU A 90 -1.17 -14.16 5.43
CA LEU A 90 -1.19 -14.97 4.21
C LEU A 90 -1.03 -16.47 4.47
N LYS A 91 -0.53 -16.85 5.65
CA LYS A 91 -0.36 -18.27 6.01
C LYS A 91 -1.71 -18.87 6.44
N PRO A 92 -2.01 -20.12 6.04
CA PRO A 92 -3.20 -20.80 6.55
C PRO A 92 -3.11 -20.91 8.07
N ALA A 93 -4.22 -20.64 8.76
CA ALA A 93 -4.30 -20.76 10.20
C ALA A 93 -4.03 -22.22 10.61
N ALA A 94 -3.10 -22.43 11.53
CA ALA A 94 -2.92 -23.75 12.13
C ALA A 94 -4.23 -24.16 12.82
N PRO A 95 -4.65 -25.44 12.73
CA PRO A 95 -5.82 -25.92 13.44
C PRO A 95 -5.63 -25.66 14.94
N ARG A 96 -6.66 -25.08 15.57
CA ARG A 96 -6.63 -24.83 17.03
C ARG A 96 -6.49 -26.18 17.75
N PRO A 97 -5.59 -26.29 18.73
CA PRO A 97 -5.50 -27.51 19.53
C PRO A 97 -6.83 -27.71 20.25
N THR A 98 -7.54 -28.78 19.89
CA THR A 98 -8.65 -29.29 20.68
C THR A 98 -8.10 -29.69 22.03
N HIS A 99 -8.37 -28.90 23.08
CA HIS A 99 -8.18 -29.34 24.44
C HIS A 99 -9.05 -30.58 24.63
N SER A 100 -8.44 -31.76 24.57
CA SER A 100 -9.08 -32.98 25.04
C SER A 100 -9.40 -32.77 26.51
N LEU A 101 -10.68 -32.72 26.83
CA LEU A 101 -11.16 -32.79 28.21
C LEU A 101 -10.73 -34.16 28.75
N SER A 102 -9.58 -34.20 29.42
CA SER A 102 -9.22 -35.31 30.29
C SER A 102 -10.21 -35.30 31.46
N ARG A 103 -11.27 -36.09 31.32
CA ARG A 103 -12.23 -36.35 32.38
C ARG A 103 -11.64 -37.45 33.30
N PRO A 104 -11.70 -37.30 34.63
CA PRO A 104 -11.28 -38.35 35.55
C PRO A 104 -12.24 -39.55 35.51
#